data_AF-A0A9D9VNI1-F1
#
_entry.id   AF-A0A9D9VNI1-F1
#
_cell.length_a   1.000
_cell.length_b   1.000
_cell.length_c   1.000
_cell.angle_alpha   90.00
_cell.angle_beta   90.00
_cell.angle_gamma   90.00
#
_symmetry.space_group_name_H-M   'P 1'
#
loop_
_entity.id
_entity.type
_entity.pdbx_description
1 polymer ?
#
loop_
_entity_poly.entity_id
_entity_poly.type
_entity_poly.pdbx_seq_one_letter_code
_entity_poly.pdbx_strand_id
1 'polypeptide(L)' 'LFTLVVGTSTQREQLRAKLSALEEDGRLIYGTSSWPASVMTCYVQKYDQNHVHFLDGAGGGYTQASKEFKAKLRTRN' A
#
# COMPACT_ATOMS: atom_id res chain seq x y z
N LEU A 1 13.69 -2.99 -8.88
CA LEU A 1 12.74 -2.77 -7.77
C LEU A 1 11.35 -2.81 -8.37
N PHE A 2 10.46 -3.68 -7.90
CA PHE A 2 9.06 -3.69 -8.35
C PHE A 2 8.21 -2.94 -7.33
N THR A 3 7.63 -1.80 -7.72
CA THR A 3 6.74 -0.98 -6.87
C THR A 3 5.31 -1.54 -6.83
N LEU A 4 5.01 -2.51 -7.69
CA LEU A 4 3.69 -3.14 -7.81
C LEU A 4 3.83 -4.66 -7.69
N VAL A 5 2.96 -5.26 -6.87
CA VAL A 5 2.87 -6.71 -6.67
C VAL A 5 1.44 -7.13 -6.98
N VAL A 6 1.28 -8.10 -7.88
CA VAL A 6 -0.03 -8.66 -8.26
C VAL A 6 -0.22 -9.99 -7.56
N GLY A 7 -1.43 -10.27 -7.09
CA GLY A 7 -1.76 -11.54 -6.44
C GLY A 7 -3.24 -11.70 -6.16
N THR A 8 -3.60 -12.87 -5.65
CA THR A 8 -4.96 -13.22 -5.24
C THR A 8 -5.30 -12.64 -3.87
N SER A 9 -6.59 -12.67 -3.51
CA SER A 9 -7.03 -12.35 -2.15
C SER A 9 -6.28 -13.20 -1.11
N THR A 10 -6.14 -14.51 -1.34
CA THR A 10 -5.40 -15.42 -0.46
C THR A 10 -3.94 -14.98 -0.27
N GLN A 11 -3.24 -14.59 -1.33
CA GLN A 11 -1.86 -14.13 -1.25
C GLN A 11 -1.74 -12.81 -0.47
N ARG A 12 -2.71 -11.89 -0.62
CA ARG A 12 -2.76 -10.66 0.18
C ARG A 12 -2.96 -10.96 1.67
N GLU A 13 -3.83 -11.90 2.02
CA GLU A 13 -4.03 -12.30 3.42
C GLU A 13 -2.76 -12.94 4.01
N GLN A 14 -2.06 -13.78 3.23
CA GLN A 14 -0.78 -14.37 3.62
C GLN A 14 0.31 -13.29 3.84
N LEU A 15 0.37 -12.30 2.94
CA LEU A 15 1.27 -11.16 3.10
C LEU A 15 0.96 -10.39 4.38
N ARG A 16 -0.33 -10.11 4.66
CA ARG A 16 -0.73 -9.41 5.89
C ARG A 16 -0.30 -10.19 7.12
N ALA A 17 -0.50 -11.50 7.16
CA ALA A 17 -0.08 -12.35 8.28
C ALA A 17 1.43 -12.29 8.52
N LYS A 18 2.24 -12.29 7.44
CA LYS A 18 3.70 -12.15 7.56
C LYS A 18 4.11 -10.76 8.06
N LEU A 19 3.44 -9.71 7.60
CA LEU A 19 3.70 -8.34 8.09
C LEU A 19 3.32 -8.19 9.57
N SER A 20 2.20 -8.79 10.02
CA SER A 20 1.81 -8.80 11.43
C SER A 20 2.85 -9.49 12.30
N ALA A 21 3.34 -10.66 11.91
CA ALA A 21 4.39 -11.36 12.65
C ALA A 21 5.69 -10.54 12.77
N LEU A 22 6.07 -9.82 11.71
CA LEU A 22 7.24 -8.94 11.73
C LEU A 22 7.01 -7.68 12.60
N GLU A 23 5.78 -7.18 12.65
CA GLU A 23 5.41 -6.05 13.50
C GLU A 23 5.40 -6.43 14.99
N GLU A 24 4.89 -7.62 15.31
CA GLU A 24 4.91 -8.22 16.66
C GLU A 24 6.35 -8.45 17.15
N ASP A 25 7.24 -8.92 16.27
CA ASP A 25 8.68 -9.06 16.52
C ASP A 25 9.43 -7.71 16.59
N GLY A 26 8.71 -6.59 16.47
CA GLY A 26 9.30 -5.24 16.56
C GLY A 26 10.15 -4.83 15.36
N ARG A 27 10.17 -5.63 14.29
CA ARG A 27 11.03 -5.40 13.12
C ARG A 27 10.52 -4.35 12.15
N LEU A 28 9.22 -4.08 12.17
CA LEU A 28 8.60 -3.04 11.35
C LEU A 28 7.35 -2.45 12.03
N ILE A 29 6.87 -1.34 11.46
CA ILE A 29 5.53 -0.80 11.69
C ILE A 29 4.92 -0.63 10.30
N TYR A 30 3.68 -1.06 10.11
CA TYR A 30 3.01 -0.90 8.81
C TYR A 30 1.53 -0.58 8.97
N GLY A 31 0.94 -0.07 7.90
CA GLY A 31 -0.50 0.07 7.74
C GLY A 31 -0.94 -0.49 6.39
N THR A 32 -2.17 -0.95 6.31
CA THR A 32 -2.74 -1.55 5.09
C THR A 32 -4.13 -1.04 4.82
N SER A 33 -4.53 -1.08 3.56
CA SER A 33 -5.90 -0.82 3.13
C SER A 33 -6.19 -1.67 1.90
N SER A 34 -7.41 -2.19 1.80
CA SER A 34 -7.88 -2.97 0.65
C SER A 34 -9.13 -2.34 0.08
N TRP A 35 -9.19 -2.23 -1.25
CA TRP A 35 -10.34 -1.70 -1.98
C TRP A 35 -10.73 -2.68 -3.09
N PRO A 36 -12.03 -2.76 -3.46
CA PRO A 36 -12.49 -3.65 -4.53
C PRO A 36 -12.03 -3.18 -5.92
N ALA A 37 -11.54 -1.95 -6.05
CA ALA A 37 -11.03 -1.38 -7.28
C ALA A 37 -9.82 -0.48 -7.02
N SER A 38 -9.00 -0.31 -8.06
CA SER A 38 -7.88 0.63 -8.10
C SER A 38 -8.20 1.78 -9.06
N VAL A 39 -7.67 2.96 -8.75
CA VAL A 39 -7.69 4.13 -9.64
C VAL A 39 -6.26 4.31 -10.16
N MET A 40 -6.13 4.36 -11.48
CA MET A 40 -4.89 4.70 -12.16
C MET A 40 -5.04 6.05 -12.84
N THR A 41 -4.20 7.01 -12.47
CA THR A 41 -4.11 8.31 -13.14
C THR A 41 -2.74 8.46 -13.78
N CYS A 42 -2.73 8.80 -15.07
CA CYS A 42 -1.50 9.05 -15.80
C CYS A 42 -1.23 10.56 -15.79
N TYR A 43 -0.02 10.95 -15.40
CA TYR A 43 0.48 12.29 -15.66
C TYR A 43 1.47 12.22 -16.82
N VAL A 44 1.10 12.87 -17.94
CA VAL A 44 1.85 12.85 -19.19
C VAL A 44 2.30 14.29 -19.48
N GLN A 45 3.61 14.56 -19.38
CA GLN A 45 4.17 15.87 -19.70
C GLN A 45 4.37 16.08 -21.20
N LYS A 46 4.74 15.02 -21.94
CA LYS A 46 4.85 14.98 -23.41
C LYS A 46 4.43 13.60 -23.90
N TYR A 47 3.79 13.55 -25.07
CA TYR A 47 3.21 12.33 -25.64
C TYR A 47 4.20 11.19 -25.89
N ASP A 48 5.50 11.50 -25.94
CA ASP A 48 6.58 10.58 -26.35
C ASP A 48 7.57 10.24 -25.23
N GLN A 49 7.51 10.89 -24.06
CA GLN A 49 8.48 10.68 -22.98
C GLN A 49 7.88 10.86 -21.57
N ASN A 50 8.34 10.02 -20.64
CA ASN A 50 8.14 10.09 -19.18
C ASN A 50 6.67 10.06 -18.71
N HIS A 51 6.03 8.89 -18.83
CA HIS A 51 4.70 8.65 -18.28
C HIS A 51 4.83 8.23 -16.82
N VAL A 52 4.31 9.05 -15.90
CA VAL A 52 4.20 8.66 -14.49
C VAL A 52 2.79 8.13 -14.27
N HIS A 53 2.69 6.85 -13.91
CA HIS A 53 1.45 6.22 -13.49
C HIS A 53 1.30 6.32 -11.97
N PHE A 54 0.30 7.07 -11.53
CA PHE A 54 -0.16 7.03 -10.16
C PHE A 54 -1.18 5.91 -10.02
N LEU A 55 -0.92 4.98 -9.11
CA LEU A 55 -1.85 3.91 -8.77
C LEU A 55 -2.23 4.04 -7.30
N ASP A 56 -3.53 4.05 -7.02
CA ASP A 56 -4.05 3.99 -5.66
C ASP A 56 -5.31 3.12 -5.58
N GLY A 57 -5.75 2.77 -4.37
CA GLY A 57 -7.07 2.18 -4.15
C GLY A 57 -8.18 3.22 -4.35
N ALA A 58 -9.34 2.82 -4.87
CA ALA A 58 -10.43 3.74 -5.22
C ALA A 58 -10.95 4.61 -4.06
N GLY A 59 -10.71 4.21 -2.80
CA GLY A 59 -11.03 5.02 -1.62
C GLY A 59 -9.82 5.71 -0.98
N GLY A 60 -8.77 6.01 -1.76
CA GLY A 60 -7.54 6.61 -1.27
C GLY A 60 -6.65 5.61 -0.51
N GLY A 61 -6.37 4.47 -1.13
CA GLY A 61 -5.68 3.32 -0.53
C GLY A 61 -4.47 3.66 0.33
N TYR A 62 -3.48 4.39 -0.20
CA TYR A 62 -2.29 4.80 0.55
C TYR A 62 -2.63 5.73 1.72
N THR A 63 -3.52 6.70 1.49
CA THR A 63 -3.97 7.63 2.54
C THR A 63 -4.66 6.88 3.68
N GLN A 64 -5.49 5.89 3.37
CA GLN A 64 -6.19 5.07 4.35
C GLN A 64 -5.23 4.15 5.11
N ALA A 65 -4.30 3.50 4.41
CA ALA A 65 -3.24 2.71 5.05
C ALA A 65 -2.39 3.55 6.02
N SER A 66 -2.13 4.83 5.69
CA SER A 66 -1.36 5.74 6.54
C SER A 66 -2.02 6.01 7.91
N LYS A 67 -3.36 5.90 8.02
CA LYS A 67 -4.07 6.12 9.28
C LYS A 67 -3.73 5.04 10.31
N GLU A 68 -3.75 3.78 9.88
CA GLU A 68 -3.35 2.63 10.69
C GLU A 68 -1.88 2.78 11.12
N PHE A 69 -1.00 3.02 10.15
CA PHE A 69 0.43 3.21 10.40
C PHE A 69 0.71 4.30 11.45
N LYS A 70 0.11 5.49 11.27
CA LYS A 70 0.27 6.62 12.20
C LYS A 70 -0.34 6.33 13.58
N ALA A 71 -1.42 5.56 13.66
CA ALA A 71 -1.98 5.15 14.95
C ALA A 71 -1.01 4.26 15.71
N LYS A 72 -0.41 3.25 15.05
CA LYS A 72 0.59 2.36 15.64
C LYS A 72 1.89 3.09 16.03
N LEU A 73 2.29 4.10 15.27
CA LEU A 73 3.43 4.95 15.64
C LEU A 73 3.18 5.71 16.93
N ARG A 74 1.97 6.26 17.13
CA ARG A 74 1.64 7.00 18.36
C ARG A 74 1.61 6.11 19.60
N THR A 75 1.29 4.83 19.47
CA THR A 75 1.25 3.90 20.61
C THR A 75 2.61 3.32 20.97
N ARG A 76 3.63 3.50 20.12
CA ARG A 76 5.01 3.02 20.35
C ARG A 76 5.94 4.10 20.96
N ASN A 77 5.49 5.35 21.05
CA ASN A 77 6.18 6.45 21.74
C ASN A 77 5.65 6.62 23.16
#